data_AF-A0A933RGA4-F1
#
_entry.id   AF-A0A933RGA4-F1
#
_cell.length_a   1.000
_cell.length_b   1.000
_cell.length_c   1.000
_cell.angle_alpha   90.00
_cell.angle_beta   90.00
_cell.angle_gamma   90.00
#
_symmetry.space_group_name_H-M   'P 1'
#
loop_
_entity.id
_entity.type
_entity.pdbx_description
1 polymer ?
#
loop_
_entity_poly.entity_id
_entity_poly.type
_entity_poly.pdbx_seq_one_letter_code
_entity_poly.pdbx_strand_id
1 'polypeptide(L)'
;MLAGPRPGRARRAALLAFRVTGGGREIRDFRVDVPMLCPGVVAGQFTTQIGRAAVRRIRIAPDGGFLATATSGGDTAILVRGRLARGRVTGGRAQLSVGTCSGTHSFTAARR
;
A
#
# COMPACT_ATOMS: atom_id res chain seq x y z
N MET A 1 -0.42 56.41 -29.55
CA MET A 1 -0.45 54.93 -29.71
C MET A 1 -0.37 54.31 -28.32
N LEU A 2 -1.49 53.85 -27.76
CA LEU A 2 -1.55 53.21 -26.44
C LEU A 2 -1.17 51.73 -26.58
N ALA A 3 -0.08 51.33 -25.94
CA ALA A 3 0.29 49.92 -25.79
C ALA A 3 -0.61 49.28 -24.73
N GLY A 4 -1.45 48.33 -25.14
CA GLY A 4 -2.34 47.59 -24.24
C GLY A 4 -1.57 46.69 -23.26
N PRO A 5 -2.13 46.42 -22.06
CA PRO A 5 -1.48 45.57 -21.07
C PRO A 5 -1.36 44.12 -21.57
N ARG A 6 -0.15 43.56 -21.46
CA ARG A 6 0.14 42.16 -21.80
C ARG A 6 -0.60 41.21 -20.86
N PRO A 7 -1.19 40.10 -21.35
CA PRO A 7 -1.85 39.12 -20.51
C PRO A 7 -0.83 38.47 -19.56
N GLY A 8 -0.94 38.81 -18.27
CA GLY A 8 -0.18 38.16 -17.21
C GLY A 8 -0.50 36.68 -17.18
N ARG A 9 0.54 35.85 -17.31
CA ARG A 9 0.46 34.39 -17.17
C ARG A 9 -0.28 34.05 -15.87
N ALA A 10 -1.47 33.48 -16.00
CA ALA A 10 -2.14 32.81 -14.91
C ALA A 10 -1.19 31.74 -14.36
N ARG A 11 -0.60 32.00 -13.19
CA ARG A 11 -0.02 30.95 -12.36
C ARG A 11 -1.20 30.06 -11.98
N ARG A 12 -1.37 28.95 -12.71
CA ARG A 12 -2.22 27.84 -12.27
C ARG A 12 -1.72 27.47 -10.88
N ALA A 13 -2.47 27.88 -9.85
CA ALA A 13 -2.25 27.42 -8.50
C ALA A 13 -2.38 25.90 -8.58
N ALA A 14 -1.27 25.18 -8.39
CA ALA A 14 -1.35 23.75 -8.16
C ALA A 14 -2.21 23.60 -6.90
N LEU A 15 -3.41 23.05 -7.05
CA LEU A 15 -4.39 22.88 -5.95
C LEU A 15 -3.87 21.99 -4.82
N LEU A 16 -2.70 21.37 -5.00
CA LEU A 16 -2.07 20.44 -4.07
C LEU A 16 -0.57 20.73 -3.99
N ALA A 17 -0.10 21.05 -2.79
CA ALA A 17 1.32 21.06 -2.43
C ALA A 17 1.58 19.95 -1.42
N PHE A 18 2.59 19.12 -1.66
CA PHE A 18 2.98 18.04 -0.75
C PHE A 18 4.47 18.15 -0.41
N ARG A 19 4.82 17.88 0.85
CA ARG A 19 6.20 17.85 1.33
C ARG A 19 6.69 16.41 1.31
N VAL A 20 7.73 16.12 0.52
CA VAL A 20 8.37 14.81 0.50
C VAL A 20 9.45 14.79 1.58
N THR A 21 9.32 13.90 2.55
CA THR A 21 10.40 13.63 3.51
C THR A 21 11.36 12.63 2.87
N GLY A 22 12.60 13.06 2.58
CA GLY A 22 13.59 12.26 1.84
C GLY A 22 14.24 11.14 2.66
N GLY A 23 14.11 11.19 3.99
CA GLY A 23 14.66 10.21 4.93
C GLY A 23 13.62 9.85 5.97
N GLY A 24 13.27 8.57 6.03
CA GLY A 24 12.26 8.04 6.95
C GLY A 24 12.58 6.60 7.30
N ARG A 25 11.95 6.12 8.38
CA ARG A 25 12.07 4.71 8.75
C ARG A 25 11.43 3.87 7.65
N GLU A 26 11.99 2.68 7.42
CA GLU A 26 11.40 1.72 6.50
C GLU A 26 11.32 0.33 7.13
N ILE A 27 10.31 -0.43 6.74
CA ILE A 27 10.24 -1.88 6.94
C ILE A 27 10.86 -2.51 5.70
N ARG A 28 11.86 -3.36 5.89
CA ARG A 28 12.53 -4.11 4.82
C ARG A 28 12.04 -5.54 4.81
N ASP A 29 11.97 -6.13 3.62
CA ASP A 29 11.67 -7.55 3.41
C ASP A 29 10.40 -8.03 4.14
N PHE A 30 9.34 -7.23 4.06
CA PHE A 30 8.06 -7.57 4.65
C PHE A 30 7.48 -8.81 3.96
N ARG A 31 7.11 -9.81 4.76
CA ARG A 31 6.45 -11.04 4.31
C ARG A 31 5.40 -11.44 5.32
N VAL A 32 4.21 -11.79 4.83
CA VAL A 32 3.14 -12.36 5.66
C VAL A 32 2.32 -13.33 4.85
N ASP A 33 1.85 -14.37 5.51
CA ASP A 33 0.93 -15.35 4.93
C ASP A 33 -0.50 -14.86 5.09
N VAL A 34 -1.23 -14.89 3.99
CA VAL A 34 -2.60 -14.39 3.89
C VAL A 34 -3.48 -15.56 3.47
N PRO A 35 -4.47 -15.97 4.30
CA PRO A 35 -5.49 -16.90 3.85
C PRO A 35 -6.36 -16.20 2.80
N MET A 36 -6.49 -16.84 1.65
CA MET A 36 -7.23 -16.36 0.50
C MET A 36 -8.36 -17.33 0.18
N LEU A 37 -9.49 -16.77 -0.22
CA LEU A 37 -10.60 -17.52 -0.78
C LEU A 37 -10.47 -17.52 -2.31
N CYS A 38 -10.49 -18.71 -2.90
CA CYS A 38 -10.37 -18.94 -4.33
C CYS A 38 -11.67 -19.58 -4.84
N PRO A 39 -12.41 -18.91 -5.73
CA PRO A 39 -13.57 -19.51 -6.39
C PRO A 39 -13.17 -20.76 -7.20
N GLY A 40 -14.00 -21.80 -7.14
CA GLY A 40 -13.89 -22.99 -7.97
C GLY A 40 -14.50 -22.79 -9.36
N VAL A 41 -14.45 -23.84 -10.18
CA VAL A 41 -15.06 -23.85 -11.53
C VAL A 41 -16.58 -24.05 -11.49
N VAL A 42 -17.11 -24.50 -10.34
CA VAL A 42 -18.55 -24.64 -10.10
C VAL A 42 -19.03 -23.46 -9.24
N ALA A 43 -20.18 -22.88 -9.59
CA ALA A 43 -20.78 -21.80 -8.84
C ALA A 43 -21.01 -22.21 -7.36
N GLY A 44 -20.57 -21.36 -6.44
CA GLY A 44 -20.67 -21.61 -4.99
C GLY A 44 -19.56 -22.50 -4.41
N GLN A 45 -18.68 -23.06 -5.23
CA GLN A 45 -17.49 -23.75 -4.73
C GLN A 45 -16.41 -22.73 -4.37
N PHE A 46 -15.86 -22.86 -3.16
CA PHE A 46 -14.70 -22.07 -2.74
C PHE A 46 -13.65 -22.98 -2.11
N THR A 47 -12.39 -22.66 -2.36
CA THR A 47 -11.25 -23.28 -1.69
C THR A 47 -10.49 -22.21 -0.92
N THR A 48 -9.87 -22.61 0.20
CA THR A 48 -8.97 -21.71 0.93
C THR A 48 -7.54 -22.07 0.57
N GLN A 49 -6.76 -21.05 0.21
CA GLN A 49 -5.33 -21.18 -0.07
C GLN A 49 -4.55 -20.19 0.79
N ILE A 50 -3.27 -20.48 1.03
CA ILE A 50 -2.37 -19.55 1.71
C ILE A 50 -1.48 -18.89 0.66
N GLY A 51 -1.65 -17.58 0.47
CA GLY A 51 -0.79 -16.77 -0.39
C GLY A 51 0.22 -15.98 0.45
N ARG A 52 1.38 -15.67 -0.13
CA ARG A 52 2.42 -14.89 0.56
C ARG A 52 2.49 -13.49 0.01
N ALA A 53 2.10 -12.51 0.82
CA ALA A 53 2.27 -11.09 0.50
C ALA A 53 3.71 -10.67 0.82
N ALA A 54 4.47 -10.29 -0.20
CA ALA A 54 5.86 -9.86 -0.07
C ALA A 54 6.07 -8.44 -0.61
N VAL A 55 6.62 -7.56 0.23
CA VAL A 55 6.96 -6.19 -0.16
C VAL A 55 8.39 -5.89 0.26
N ARG A 56 9.24 -5.50 -0.70
CA ARG A 56 10.67 -5.29 -0.45
C ARG A 56 10.94 -4.15 0.54
N ARG A 57 10.21 -3.04 0.39
CA ARG A 57 10.38 -1.83 1.21
C ARG A 57 9.04 -1.16 1.45
N ILE A 58 8.75 -0.84 2.70
CA ILE A 58 7.58 -0.07 3.11
C ILE A 58 8.05 1.16 3.87
N ARG A 59 7.77 2.35 3.33
CA ARG A 59 8.12 3.61 4.01
C ARG A 59 7.14 3.89 5.14
N ILE A 60 7.68 4.35 6.26
CA ILE A 60 6.92 4.73 7.45
C ILE A 60 6.93 6.25 7.55
N ALA A 61 5.73 6.83 7.63
CA ALA A 61 5.55 8.26 7.85
C ALA A 61 6.00 8.67 9.28
N PRO A 62 6.29 9.96 9.52
CA PRO A 62 6.72 10.44 10.84
C PRO A 62 5.75 10.13 11.98
N ASP A 63 4.45 10.02 11.70
CA ASP A 63 3.41 9.63 12.65
C ASP A 63 3.38 8.11 12.96
N GLY A 64 4.27 7.34 12.34
CA GLY A 64 4.36 5.90 12.44
C GLY A 64 3.44 5.14 11.47
N GLY A 65 2.57 5.82 10.73
CA GLY A 65 1.69 5.20 9.73
C GLY A 65 2.48 4.66 8.54
N PHE A 66 2.01 3.57 7.94
CA PHE A 66 2.56 3.10 6.68
C PHE A 66 1.50 2.49 5.78
N LEU A 67 1.75 2.60 4.49
CA LEU A 67 0.99 2.02 3.40
C LEU A 67 1.99 1.58 2.33
N ALA A 68 1.82 0.36 1.83
CA ALA A 68 2.56 -0.11 0.68
C ALA A 68 1.64 -0.90 -0.24
N THR A 69 1.85 -0.71 -1.53
CA THR A 69 1.27 -1.52 -2.58
C THR A 69 2.38 -2.14 -3.39
N ALA A 70 2.15 -3.37 -3.85
CA ALA A 70 3.02 -4.03 -4.80
C ALA A 70 2.18 -4.82 -5.78
N THR A 71 2.61 -4.84 -7.04
CA THR A 71 2.11 -5.78 -8.02
C THR A 71 3.25 -6.71 -8.40
N SER A 72 2.94 -8.00 -8.46
CA SER A 72 3.78 -8.99 -9.13
C SER A 72 3.01 -9.38 -10.39
N GLY A 73 3.68 -9.65 -11.51
CA GLY A 73 3.02 -9.85 -12.81
C GLY A 73 1.85 -10.85 -12.77
N GLY A 74 0.95 -10.76 -13.75
CA GLY A 74 -0.15 -11.70 -13.94
C GLY A 74 -1.20 -11.69 -12.82
N ASP A 75 -1.79 -10.52 -12.55
CA ASP A 75 -2.95 -10.36 -11.65
C ASP A 75 -2.67 -10.51 -10.15
N THR A 76 -1.42 -10.29 -9.71
CA THR A 76 -1.12 -10.21 -8.28
C THR A 76 -1.10 -8.78 -7.78
N ALA A 77 -1.94 -8.48 -6.79
CA ALA A 77 -1.99 -7.20 -6.09
C ALA A 77 -1.82 -7.40 -4.59
N ILE A 78 -0.94 -6.61 -3.99
CA ILE A 78 -0.63 -6.61 -2.56
C ILE A 78 -0.91 -5.22 -2.02
N LEU A 79 -1.63 -5.14 -0.91
CA LEU A 79 -1.83 -3.92 -0.13
C LEU A 79 -1.49 -4.22 1.33
N VAL A 80 -0.55 -3.48 1.91
CA VAL A 80 -0.14 -3.62 3.30
C VAL A 80 -0.24 -2.27 3.98
N ARG A 81 -0.90 -2.23 5.14
CA ARG A 81 -1.04 -1.02 5.94
C ARG A 81 -0.95 -1.29 7.43
N GLY A 82 -0.61 -0.27 8.20
CA GLY A 82 -0.60 -0.34 9.65
C GLY A 82 0.05 0.89 10.27
N ARG A 83 0.30 0.82 11.58
CA ARG A 83 1.02 1.86 12.31
C ARG A 83 2.12 1.25 13.16
N LEU A 84 3.34 1.74 13.04
CA LEU A 84 4.48 1.36 13.87
C LEU A 84 4.63 2.33 15.04
N ALA A 85 4.26 1.89 16.25
CA ALA A 85 4.40 2.65 17.48
C ALA A 85 5.28 1.89 18.47
N ARG A 86 6.26 2.55 19.07
CA ARG A 86 7.17 1.95 20.08
C ARG A 86 7.79 0.61 19.65
N GLY A 87 8.17 0.49 18.37
CA GLY A 87 8.76 -0.72 17.81
C GLY A 87 7.77 -1.87 17.54
N ARG A 88 6.46 -1.64 17.66
CA ARG A 88 5.42 -2.63 17.36
C ARG A 88 4.45 -2.10 16.30
N VAL A 89 4.14 -2.95 15.32
CA VAL A 89 3.07 -2.71 14.34
C VAL A 89 1.74 -3.00 15.01
N THR A 90 0.86 -2.02 15.05
CA THR A 90 -0.53 -2.11 15.50
C THR A 90 -1.47 -1.86 14.31
N GLY A 91 -2.62 -2.55 14.32
CA GLY A 91 -3.61 -2.45 13.25
C GLY A 91 -3.06 -2.86 11.88
N GLY A 92 -2.10 -3.77 11.84
CA GLY A 92 -1.51 -4.29 10.61
C GLY A 92 -2.57 -5.03 9.81
N ARG A 93 -2.70 -4.72 8.51
CA ARG A 93 -3.54 -5.47 7.58
C ARG A 93 -2.78 -5.67 6.28
N ALA A 94 -2.76 -6.91 5.82
CA ALA A 94 -2.26 -7.29 4.52
C ALA A 94 -3.41 -7.87 3.72
N GLN A 95 -3.63 -7.31 2.53
CA GLN A 95 -4.56 -7.81 1.54
C GLN A 95 -3.74 -8.33 0.36
N LEU A 96 -4.12 -9.49 -0.12
CA LEU A 96 -3.49 -10.16 -1.24
C LEU A 96 -4.57 -10.61 -2.20
N SER A 97 -4.41 -10.27 -3.47
CA SER A 97 -5.19 -10.80 -4.58
C SER A 97 -4.23 -11.45 -5.56
N VAL A 98 -4.55 -12.65 -6.03
CA VAL A 98 -3.77 -13.39 -7.03
C VAL A 98 -4.76 -13.99 -8.01
N GLY A 99 -4.89 -13.39 -9.20
CA GLY A 99 -5.93 -13.77 -10.15
C GLY A 99 -7.33 -13.58 -9.53
N THR A 100 -8.09 -14.67 -9.43
CA THR A 100 -9.44 -14.68 -8.81
C THR A 100 -9.41 -14.95 -7.30
N CYS A 101 -8.26 -15.33 -6.74
CA CYS A 101 -8.11 -15.56 -5.31
C CYS A 101 -7.93 -14.22 -4.58
N SER A 102 -8.61 -14.04 -3.45
CA SER A 102 -8.41 -12.84 -2.63
C SER A 102 -8.51 -13.13 -1.14
N GLY A 103 -7.73 -12.41 -0.34
CA GLY A 103 -7.66 -12.61 1.10
C GLY A 103 -7.22 -11.36 1.85
N THR A 104 -7.54 -11.32 3.14
CA THR A 104 -7.05 -10.29 4.06
C THR A 104 -6.62 -10.93 5.37
N HIS A 105 -5.45 -10.54 5.85
CA HIS A 105 -4.92 -10.96 7.14
C HIS A 105 -4.65 -9.74 8.03
N SER A 106 -5.22 -9.73 9.22
CA SER A 106 -4.91 -8.75 10.25
C SER A 106 -3.77 -9.29 11.10
N PHE A 107 -2.76 -8.46 11.38
CA PHE A 107 -1.58 -8.89 12.12
C PHE A 107 -1.09 -7.82 13.10
N THR A 108 -0.34 -8.31 14.09
CA THR A 108 0.41 -7.50 15.06
C THR A 108 1.82 -8.05 15.08
N ALA A 109 2.84 -7.20 14.95
CA ALA A 109 4.23 -7.66 14.87
C ALA A 109 5.15 -6.74 15.64
N ALA A 110 6.10 -7.30 16.41
CA ALA A 110 7.20 -6.54 16.97
C ALA A 110 8.34 -6.45 15.95
N ARG A 111 9.07 -5.33 15.95
CA ARG A 111 10.34 -5.20 15.25
C ARG A 111 11.31 -6.24 15.84
N ARG A 112 11.89 -7.08 14.98
CA ARG A 112 13.04 -7.92 15.33
C ARG A 112 14.33 -7.11 15.27
#